data_AF-A0A3S5GYH2-F1
#
_entry.id   AF-A0A3S5GYH2-F1
#
_cell.length_a   1.000
_cell.length_b   1.000
_cell.length_c   1.000
_cell.angle_alpha   90.00
_cell.angle_beta   90.00
_cell.angle_gamma   90.00
#
_symmetry.space_group_name_H-M   'P 1'
#
loop_
_entity.id
_entity.type
_entity.pdbx_description
1 polymer ?
#
loop_
_entity_poly.entity_id
_entity_poly.type
_entity_poly.pdbx_seq_one_letter_code
_entity_poly.pdbx_strand_id
1 'polypeptide(L)'
;MLSSNRSVKLRSLALWPSVLTLVAGVGLGAALSGCIIVSDDDVYDDGSSYVDPGPVLDEPIQVAIDTGATLEATPGDGVGMFVEYAGEGRWRVWTACDTKTSEVACAWDAFVTTLDGSEIENLASEDIEGHDIVEQNSRGDTIHLFATTSTDFDGMTFETKPGTRIQLEMYLDGLSQPRFVYWIGDAVLHEGAPTNPLDLKPSVP
;
A
#
# COMPACT_ATOMS: atom_id res chain seq x y z
N MET A 1 -20.45 -25.98 -9.36
CA MET A 1 -20.81 -24.59 -9.73
C MET A 1 -19.66 -24.05 -10.55
N LEU A 2 -19.92 -23.58 -11.77
CA LEU A 2 -18.91 -23.15 -12.73
C LEU A 2 -18.38 -21.76 -12.34
N SER A 3 -17.08 -21.69 -12.05
CA SER A 3 -16.37 -20.43 -11.78
C SER A 3 -16.25 -19.61 -13.06
N SER A 4 -16.71 -18.37 -13.01
CA SER A 4 -16.61 -17.41 -14.12
C SER A 4 -15.36 -16.56 -13.90
N ASN A 5 -14.25 -16.95 -14.53
CA ASN A 5 -13.03 -16.13 -14.55
C ASN A 5 -13.26 -14.93 -15.49
N ARG A 6 -13.36 -13.72 -14.93
CA ARG A 6 -13.33 -12.48 -15.71
C ARG A 6 -11.90 -11.98 -15.79
N SER A 7 -11.27 -12.18 -16.96
CA SER A 7 -10.01 -11.51 -17.29
C SER A 7 -10.28 -10.06 -17.69
N VAL A 8 -9.64 -9.10 -17.02
CA VAL A 8 -9.67 -7.70 -17.41
C VAL A 8 -8.42 -7.42 -18.26
N LYS A 9 -8.61 -7.14 -19.55
CA LYS A 9 -7.57 -6.61 -20.45
C LYS A 9 -7.80 -5.11 -20.62
N LEU A 10 -6.98 -4.29 -19.97
CA LEU A 10 -6.93 -2.86 -20.24
C LEU A 10 -6.16 -2.62 -21.54
N ARG A 11 -6.88 -2.19 -22.58
CA ARG A 11 -6.27 -1.66 -23.81
C ARG A 11 -6.04 -0.16 -23.60
N SER A 12 -4.79 0.26 -23.42
CA SER A 12 -4.45 1.68 -23.48
C SER A 12 -4.51 2.13 -24.95
N LEU A 13 -5.35 3.13 -25.22
CA LEU A 13 -5.38 3.82 -26.50
C LEU A 13 -4.50 5.06 -26.38
N ALA A 14 -3.40 5.04 -27.11
CA ALA A 14 -2.52 6.17 -27.35
C ALA A 14 -3.26 7.29 -28.10
N LEU A 15 -3.23 8.51 -27.59
CA LEU A 15 -3.61 9.73 -28.30
C LEU A 15 -2.73 10.91 -27.85
N TRP A 16 -1.74 11.23 -28.68
CA TRP A 16 -1.22 12.59 -28.96
C TRP A 16 -1.69 12.95 -30.40
N PRO A 17 -1.55 14.18 -30.95
CA PRO A 17 -1.06 15.48 -30.42
C PRO A 17 -1.96 16.70 -30.85
N SER A 18 -1.53 17.93 -30.52
CA SER A 18 -1.46 19.16 -31.39
C SER A 18 -1.94 20.46 -30.71
N VAL A 19 -1.11 21.48 -30.46
CA VAL A 19 -0.67 22.68 -31.26
C VAL A 19 -1.67 23.88 -31.29
N LEU A 20 -1.12 25.12 -31.18
CA LEU A 20 -1.60 26.46 -31.65
C LEU A 20 -2.62 27.22 -30.74
N THR A 21 -2.64 28.55 -30.49
CA THR A 21 -1.81 29.75 -30.76
C THR A 21 -2.45 31.01 -30.10
N LEU A 22 -1.65 32.06 -29.84
CA LEU A 22 -1.89 33.53 -30.00
C LEU A 22 -3.23 34.20 -29.55
N VAL A 23 -3.16 35.27 -28.74
CA VAL A 23 -3.69 36.64 -29.03
C VAL A 23 -2.97 37.69 -28.16
N ALA A 24 -2.49 38.76 -28.80
CA ALA A 24 -2.03 40.02 -28.20
C ALA A 24 -3.13 41.09 -28.27
N GLY A 25 -3.21 42.02 -27.31
CA GLY A 25 -4.18 43.13 -27.37
C GLY A 25 -3.96 44.22 -26.32
N VAL A 26 -3.67 45.43 -26.79
CA VAL A 26 -3.26 46.66 -26.11
C VAL A 26 -4.44 47.41 -25.44
N GLY A 27 -4.19 48.09 -24.32
CA GLY A 27 -5.09 49.13 -23.77
C GLY A 27 -4.43 50.03 -22.72
N LEU A 28 -4.08 51.27 -23.12
CA LEU A 28 -3.65 52.37 -22.25
C LEU A 28 -4.88 53.14 -21.72
N GLY A 29 -4.92 53.44 -20.43
CA GLY A 29 -5.88 54.38 -19.80
C GLY A 29 -5.27 55.04 -18.56
N ALA A 30 -5.30 56.38 -18.52
CA ALA A 30 -4.53 57.22 -17.62
C ALA A 30 -5.26 57.61 -16.32
N ALA A 31 -4.46 57.77 -15.26
CA ALA A 31 -4.52 58.71 -14.12
C ALA A 31 -5.83 58.87 -13.30
N LEU A 32 -5.72 58.68 -11.97
CA LEU A 32 -5.70 59.76 -10.96
C LEU A 32 -5.56 59.21 -9.52
N SER A 33 -4.59 59.77 -8.79
CA SER A 33 -4.45 59.95 -7.33
C SER A 33 -4.86 58.84 -6.34
N GLY A 34 -3.90 58.44 -5.49
CA GLY A 34 -4.21 58.11 -4.09
C GLY A 34 -3.34 57.02 -3.44
N CYS A 35 -2.49 57.47 -2.51
CA CYS A 35 -1.82 56.72 -1.44
C CYS A 35 -0.68 55.75 -1.81
N ILE A 36 0.52 56.11 -1.37
CA ILE A 36 1.65 55.21 -1.18
C ILE A 36 1.36 54.41 0.10
N ILE A 37 1.24 53.09 -0.01
CA ILE A 37 1.59 52.19 1.09
C ILE A 37 2.75 51.36 0.56
N VAL A 38 3.94 51.66 1.06
CA VAL A 38 5.05 50.71 1.03
C VAL A 38 4.79 49.75 2.18
N SER A 39 4.50 48.51 1.85
CA SER A 39 4.77 47.37 2.72
C SER A 39 5.36 46.33 1.79
N ASP A 40 6.68 46.14 1.92
CA ASP A 40 7.35 44.93 1.46
C ASP A 40 6.54 43.74 1.97
N ASP A 41 6.10 42.88 1.06
CA ASP A 41 6.49 41.48 1.05
C ASP A 41 5.81 40.82 -0.16
N ASP A 42 6.64 40.21 -0.99
CA ASP A 42 6.30 39.59 -2.26
C ASP A 42 5.47 38.32 -2.02
N VAL A 43 4.17 38.45 -1.76
CA VAL A 43 3.27 37.31 -1.76
C VAL A 43 2.91 37.03 -3.22
N TYR A 44 3.71 36.17 -3.85
CA TYR A 44 3.26 35.37 -4.97
C TYR A 44 1.97 34.65 -4.54
N ASP A 45 0.83 35.14 -5.03
CA ASP A 45 -0.42 34.39 -5.07
C ASP A 45 -0.25 33.29 -6.13
N ASP A 46 0.47 32.22 -5.75
CA ASP A 46 0.31 30.95 -6.43
C ASP A 46 -1.03 30.37 -5.98
N GLY A 47 -1.90 30.12 -6.95
CA GLY A 47 -3.17 29.48 -6.71
C GLY A 47 -2.99 27.99 -6.37
N SER A 48 -2.16 27.66 -5.38
CA SER A 48 -2.20 26.33 -4.77
C SER A 48 -3.53 26.19 -4.05
N SER A 49 -4.47 25.53 -4.73
CA SER A 49 -5.57 24.88 -4.06
C SER A 49 -4.97 23.96 -3.00
N TYR A 50 -4.99 24.41 -1.75
CA TYR A 50 -4.67 23.59 -0.59
C TYR A 50 -5.64 22.40 -0.64
N VAL A 51 -5.16 21.27 -1.15
CA VAL A 51 -5.88 20.00 -1.05
C VAL A 51 -5.76 19.65 0.42
N ASP A 52 -6.85 19.85 1.15
CA ASP A 52 -6.97 19.42 2.54
C ASP A 52 -6.49 17.96 2.62
N PRO A 53 -5.36 17.68 3.30
CA PRO A 53 -4.97 16.31 3.52
C PRO A 53 -6.11 15.70 4.34
N GLY A 54 -6.86 14.79 3.72
CA GLY A 54 -7.99 14.14 4.38
C GLY A 54 -7.61 13.68 5.79
N PRO A 55 -8.59 13.61 6.70
CA PRO A 55 -8.34 13.44 8.13
C PRO A 55 -7.30 12.35 8.38
N VAL A 56 -6.22 12.72 9.07
CA VAL A 56 -5.26 11.76 9.61
C VAL A 56 -6.03 10.92 10.61
N LEU A 57 -6.14 9.62 10.34
CA LEU A 57 -6.78 8.70 11.27
C LEU A 57 -5.82 8.43 12.42
N ASP A 58 -6.26 8.77 13.64
CA ASP A 58 -5.45 8.61 14.87
C ASP A 58 -5.33 7.14 15.32
N GLU A 59 -6.18 6.24 14.81
CA GLU A 59 -6.21 4.83 15.17
C GLU A 59 -6.17 3.92 13.93
N PRO A 60 -5.50 2.75 14.00
CA PRO A 60 -5.55 1.75 12.94
C PRO A 60 -6.99 1.31 12.68
N ILE A 61 -7.40 1.27 11.40
CA ILE A 61 -8.69 0.71 11.04
C ILE A 61 -8.61 -0.82 11.11
N GLN A 62 -9.60 -1.43 11.76
CA GLN A 62 -9.78 -2.88 11.74
C GLN A 62 -10.67 -3.32 10.59
N VAL A 63 -10.20 -4.29 9.81
CA VAL A 63 -10.92 -4.93 8.70
C VAL A 63 -11.05 -6.43 8.92
N ALA A 64 -12.03 -7.05 8.25
CA ALA A 64 -12.16 -8.50 8.22
C ALA A 64 -11.22 -9.11 7.17
N ILE A 65 -10.68 -10.29 7.46
CA ILE A 65 -10.00 -11.16 6.50
C ILE A 65 -10.71 -12.52 6.44
N ASP A 66 -10.95 -13.01 5.24
CA ASP A 66 -11.69 -14.23 5.01
C ASP A 66 -10.84 -15.47 5.23
N THR A 67 -11.31 -16.33 6.13
CA THR A 67 -10.65 -17.62 6.42
C THR A 67 -10.68 -18.55 5.20
N GLY A 68 -9.50 -19.03 4.81
CA GLY A 68 -9.31 -19.96 3.69
C GLY A 68 -9.31 -19.30 2.31
N ALA A 69 -9.43 -17.97 2.24
CA ALA A 69 -9.27 -17.25 0.99
C ALA A 69 -7.78 -17.13 0.61
N THR A 70 -7.48 -17.26 -0.67
CA THR A 70 -6.13 -17.16 -1.23
C THR A 70 -6.08 -16.08 -2.30
N LEU A 71 -4.93 -15.44 -2.43
CA LEU A 71 -4.59 -14.45 -3.43
C LEU A 71 -3.64 -15.08 -4.44
N GLU A 72 -3.65 -14.56 -5.66
CA GLU A 72 -2.73 -14.95 -6.70
C GLU A 72 -2.14 -13.69 -7.34
N ALA A 73 -0.83 -13.73 -7.60
CA ALA A 73 -0.13 -12.75 -8.42
C ALA A 73 0.76 -13.50 -9.41
N THR A 74 1.16 -12.82 -10.48
CA THR A 74 2.20 -13.36 -11.37
C THR A 74 3.53 -12.70 -10.99
N PRO A 75 4.58 -13.49 -10.66
CA PRO A 75 5.89 -12.93 -10.31
C PRO A 75 6.41 -11.98 -11.39
N GLY A 76 6.88 -10.80 -10.99
CA GLY A 76 7.37 -9.77 -11.91
C GLY A 76 6.29 -8.94 -12.62
N ASP A 77 5.01 -9.27 -12.50
CA ASP A 77 3.91 -8.57 -13.19
C ASP A 77 2.93 -7.88 -12.23
N GLY A 78 2.80 -8.38 -10.99
CA GLY A 78 1.98 -7.79 -9.93
C GLY A 78 2.82 -7.10 -8.86
N VAL A 79 2.33 -5.99 -8.30
CA VAL A 79 2.98 -5.26 -7.20
C VAL A 79 2.08 -5.25 -5.97
N GLY A 80 2.59 -5.72 -4.84
CA GLY A 80 1.82 -5.73 -3.61
C GLY A 80 2.42 -6.54 -2.48
N MET A 81 1.89 -6.27 -1.29
CA MET A 81 1.95 -7.13 -0.12
C MET A 81 0.59 -7.78 0.09
N PHE A 82 0.57 -9.10 0.12
CA PHE A 82 -0.62 -9.92 0.14
C PHE A 82 -0.73 -10.60 1.50
N VAL A 83 -1.92 -10.56 2.09
CA VAL A 83 -2.19 -11.17 3.39
C VAL A 83 -3.28 -12.21 3.27
N GLU A 84 -3.01 -13.41 3.78
CA GLU A 84 -3.92 -14.54 3.76
C GLU A 84 -4.05 -15.12 5.17
N TYR A 85 -5.25 -15.60 5.48
CA TYR A 85 -5.52 -16.37 6.69
C TYR A 85 -6.09 -17.73 6.32
N ALA A 86 -5.30 -18.79 6.47
CA ALA A 86 -5.71 -20.14 6.10
C ALA A 86 -6.64 -20.81 7.12
N GLY A 87 -6.90 -20.16 8.26
CA GLY A 87 -7.64 -20.72 9.38
C GLY A 87 -6.76 -21.45 10.39
N GLU A 88 -7.31 -21.68 11.58
CA GLU A 88 -6.62 -22.33 12.71
C GLU A 88 -5.34 -21.58 13.08
N GLY A 89 -5.37 -20.24 13.05
CA GLY A 89 -4.24 -19.40 13.42
C GLY A 89 -3.14 -19.26 12.38
N ARG A 90 -3.25 -19.89 11.20
CA ARG A 90 -2.21 -19.88 10.16
C ARG A 90 -2.33 -18.66 9.25
N TRP A 91 -1.24 -17.91 9.17
CA TRP A 91 -1.12 -16.69 8.37
C TRP A 91 -0.04 -16.85 7.31
N ARG A 92 -0.22 -16.11 6.21
CA ARG A 92 0.80 -15.90 5.19
C ARG A 92 0.83 -14.43 4.80
N VAL A 93 2.02 -13.84 4.82
CA VAL A 93 2.28 -12.50 4.32
C VAL A 93 3.37 -12.62 3.28
N TRP A 94 3.07 -12.24 2.05
CA TRP A 94 3.99 -12.40 0.93
C TRP A 94 3.93 -11.21 -0.01
N THR A 95 4.94 -11.04 -0.84
CA THR A 95 5.14 -9.85 -1.65
C THR A 95 5.40 -10.22 -3.11
N ALA A 96 5.05 -9.30 -4.01
CA ALA A 96 5.40 -9.36 -5.43
C ALA A 96 5.78 -7.96 -5.91
N CYS A 97 6.59 -7.88 -6.97
CA CYS A 97 6.95 -6.63 -7.62
C CYS A 97 6.69 -6.70 -9.13
N ASP A 98 6.35 -5.57 -9.75
CA ASP A 98 6.06 -5.46 -11.19
C ASP A 98 7.32 -5.29 -12.05
N THR A 99 8.44 -5.86 -11.62
CA THR A 99 9.80 -5.66 -12.17
C THR A 99 9.91 -5.89 -13.68
N LYS A 100 9.10 -6.77 -14.28
CA LYS A 100 9.10 -6.96 -15.75
C LYS A 100 8.59 -5.74 -16.51
N THR A 101 7.77 -4.91 -15.85
CA THR A 101 7.21 -3.68 -16.39
C THR A 101 8.02 -2.46 -15.95
N SER A 102 8.37 -2.38 -14.67
CA SER A 102 9.07 -1.22 -14.10
C SER A 102 10.59 -1.27 -14.27
N GLU A 103 11.17 -2.45 -14.52
CA GLU A 103 12.62 -2.74 -14.52
C GLU A 103 13.29 -2.43 -13.17
N VAL A 104 12.51 -2.32 -12.09
CA VAL A 104 12.97 -1.95 -10.74
C VAL A 104 12.39 -2.95 -9.73
N ALA A 105 13.24 -3.45 -8.82
CA ALA A 105 12.82 -4.29 -7.69
C ALA A 105 12.21 -3.44 -6.56
N CYS A 106 11.34 -4.06 -5.76
CA CYS A 106 10.62 -3.38 -4.68
C CYS A 106 11.30 -3.67 -3.34
N ALA A 107 11.68 -2.64 -2.59
CA ALA A 107 12.20 -2.80 -1.23
C ALA A 107 11.06 -2.75 -0.21
N TRP A 108 10.57 -3.93 0.18
CA TRP A 108 9.50 -4.08 1.16
C TRP A 108 10.05 -4.13 2.59
N ASP A 109 9.33 -3.48 3.49
CA ASP A 109 9.53 -3.60 4.93
C ASP A 109 8.16 -3.75 5.60
N ALA A 110 7.97 -4.79 6.40
CA ALA A 110 6.71 -5.11 7.05
C ALA A 110 6.90 -5.50 8.51
N PHE A 111 6.00 -5.03 9.37
CA PHE A 111 5.91 -5.49 10.75
C PHE A 111 4.54 -6.11 10.98
N VAL A 112 4.53 -7.33 11.51
CA VAL A 112 3.31 -8.03 11.90
C VAL A 112 3.31 -8.25 13.41
N THR A 113 2.33 -7.68 14.11
CA THR A 113 2.22 -7.76 15.57
C THR A 113 0.89 -8.36 16.00
N THR A 114 0.89 -9.26 16.99
CA THR A 114 -0.36 -9.78 17.57
C THR A 114 -1.00 -8.75 18.50
N LEU A 115 -2.28 -8.42 18.30
CA LEU A 115 -2.96 -7.35 19.05
C LEU A 115 -3.34 -7.75 20.49
N ASP A 116 -3.39 -9.03 20.80
CA ASP A 116 -3.63 -9.55 22.16
C ASP A 116 -2.32 -9.89 22.90
N GLY A 117 -1.17 -9.66 22.25
CA GLY A 117 0.15 -10.03 22.77
C GLY A 117 0.39 -11.54 22.82
N SER A 118 -0.36 -12.35 22.05
CA SER A 118 -0.08 -13.77 21.92
C SER A 118 1.25 -14.01 21.20
N GLU A 119 1.97 -15.05 21.60
CA GLU A 119 3.16 -15.50 20.89
C GLU A 119 2.83 -15.92 19.45
N ILE A 120 3.74 -15.59 18.54
CA ILE A 120 3.75 -16.07 17.17
C ILE A 120 4.65 -17.30 17.12
N GLU A 121 4.14 -18.39 16.55
CA GLU A 121 4.80 -19.69 16.50
C GLU A 121 5.05 -20.11 15.05
N ASN A 122 5.90 -21.14 14.86
CA ASN A 122 6.14 -21.78 13.57
C ASN A 122 6.46 -20.81 12.41
N LEU A 123 7.19 -19.73 12.73
CA LEU A 123 7.67 -18.78 11.75
C LEU A 123 8.57 -19.47 10.72
N ALA A 124 8.20 -19.36 9.45
CA ALA A 124 8.96 -19.86 8.33
C ALA A 124 9.03 -18.81 7.22
N SER A 125 10.22 -18.67 6.63
CA SER A 125 10.48 -17.85 5.46
C SER A 125 9.99 -18.54 4.18
N GLU A 126 9.52 -17.75 3.22
CA GLU A 126 9.22 -18.20 1.85
C GLU A 126 10.09 -17.43 0.87
N ASP A 127 10.90 -18.16 0.09
CA ASP A 127 11.73 -17.63 -1.01
C ASP A 127 12.69 -16.47 -0.67
N ILE A 128 12.95 -16.25 0.63
CA ILE A 128 13.90 -15.24 1.14
C ILE A 128 15.34 -15.53 0.70
N GLU A 129 16.01 -14.52 0.15
CA GLU A 129 17.33 -14.67 -0.45
C GLU A 129 18.25 -13.45 -0.25
N GLY A 130 19.55 -13.65 -0.47
CA GLY A 130 20.53 -12.56 -0.41
C GLY A 130 20.56 -11.79 0.92
N HIS A 131 19.98 -10.59 0.92
CA HIS A 131 19.92 -9.66 2.06
C HIS A 131 18.55 -9.58 2.73
N ASP A 132 17.61 -10.40 2.28
CA ASP A 132 16.26 -10.44 2.82
C ASP A 132 16.24 -11.14 4.17
N ILE A 133 15.35 -10.70 5.05
CA ILE A 133 15.26 -11.20 6.41
C ILE A 133 13.81 -11.40 6.85
N VAL A 134 13.62 -12.41 7.68
CA VAL A 134 12.42 -12.65 8.46
C VAL A 134 12.87 -12.88 9.90
N GLU A 135 12.58 -11.94 10.78
CA GLU A 135 13.06 -11.95 12.16
C GLU A 135 11.91 -11.75 13.14
N GLN A 136 11.91 -12.53 14.22
CA GLN A 136 10.96 -12.37 15.31
C GLN A 136 11.61 -11.60 16.46
N ASN A 137 10.86 -10.67 17.07
CA ASN A 137 11.35 -9.96 18.24
C ASN A 137 11.54 -10.91 19.46
N SER A 138 12.24 -10.44 20.48
CA SER A 138 12.53 -11.25 21.67
C SER A 138 11.31 -11.57 22.54
N ARG A 139 10.18 -10.87 22.32
CA ARG A 139 8.90 -11.12 23.00
C ARG A 139 8.07 -12.19 22.29
N GLY A 140 8.40 -12.51 21.04
CA GLY A 140 7.66 -13.43 20.21
C GLY A 140 6.37 -12.88 19.62
N ASP A 141 6.02 -11.61 19.84
CA ASP A 141 4.73 -11.03 19.43
C ASP A 141 4.80 -10.18 18.17
N THR A 142 6.00 -9.96 17.62
CA THR A 142 6.22 -9.18 16.39
C THR A 142 7.20 -9.88 15.46
N ILE A 143 6.87 -9.91 14.16
CA ILE A 143 7.77 -10.33 13.08
C ILE A 143 8.10 -9.13 12.20
N HIS A 144 9.36 -9.01 11.80
CA HIS A 144 9.86 -8.11 10.76
C HIS A 144 10.15 -8.91 9.49
N LEU A 145 9.55 -8.51 8.37
CA LEU A 145 9.93 -8.94 7.03
C LEU A 145 10.60 -7.76 6.34
N PHE A 146 11.83 -7.95 5.86
CA PHE A 146 12.47 -7.03 4.93
C PHE A 146 12.91 -7.82 3.70
N ALA A 147 12.45 -7.41 2.52
CA ALA A 147 12.67 -8.15 1.28
C ALA A 147 12.86 -7.24 0.07
N THR A 148 13.77 -7.61 -0.83
CA THR A 148 13.97 -6.96 -2.13
C THR A 148 13.41 -7.83 -3.26
N THR A 149 12.10 -7.74 -3.47
CA THR A 149 11.38 -8.65 -4.38
C THR A 149 11.47 -8.19 -5.82
N SER A 150 11.74 -9.14 -6.72
CA SER A 150 11.96 -8.85 -8.15
C SER A 150 10.97 -9.59 -9.06
N THR A 151 11.36 -10.74 -9.62
CA THR A 151 10.58 -11.55 -10.57
C THR A 151 10.11 -12.88 -9.96
N ASP A 152 10.11 -12.93 -8.64
CA ASP A 152 9.80 -13.99 -7.69
C ASP A 152 8.78 -13.46 -6.67
N PHE A 153 8.68 -14.15 -5.53
CA PHE A 153 7.97 -13.70 -4.35
C PHE A 153 8.92 -13.78 -3.16
N ASP A 154 8.65 -12.95 -2.16
CA ASP A 154 9.26 -13.07 -0.83
C ASP A 154 8.17 -13.04 0.21
N GLY A 155 8.31 -13.84 1.26
CA GLY A 155 7.30 -13.82 2.31
C GLY A 155 7.63 -14.63 3.54
N MET A 156 6.59 -14.81 4.33
CA MET A 156 6.62 -15.55 5.57
C MET A 156 5.28 -16.22 5.82
N THR A 157 5.34 -17.36 6.49
CA THR A 157 4.21 -18.00 7.14
C THR A 157 4.46 -18.07 8.64
N PHE A 158 3.39 -18.01 9.41
CA PHE A 158 3.46 -18.11 10.86
C PHE A 158 2.12 -18.54 11.43
N GLU A 159 2.15 -18.93 12.70
CA GLU A 159 0.99 -19.38 13.43
C GLU A 159 0.74 -18.51 14.65
N THR A 160 -0.54 -18.33 14.97
CA THR A 160 -1.03 -17.63 16.16
C THR A 160 -2.11 -18.51 16.80
N LYS A 161 -2.68 -18.10 17.94
CA LYS A 161 -3.91 -18.76 18.40
C LYS A 161 -5.03 -18.55 17.36
N PRO A 162 -5.88 -19.55 17.12
CA PRO A 162 -7.07 -19.40 16.28
C PRO A 162 -7.88 -18.15 16.64
N GLY A 163 -8.17 -17.30 15.64
CA GLY A 163 -8.86 -16.03 15.81
C GLY A 163 -8.06 -14.86 16.40
N THR A 164 -6.76 -15.01 16.68
CA THR A 164 -5.89 -13.87 17.03
C THR A 164 -5.94 -12.82 15.92
N ARG A 165 -6.00 -11.54 16.32
CA ARG A 165 -5.92 -10.41 15.38
C ARG A 165 -4.46 -9.99 15.25
N ILE A 166 -4.09 -9.59 14.04
CA ILE A 166 -2.76 -9.02 13.78
C ILE A 166 -2.89 -7.56 13.37
N GLN A 167 -1.86 -6.78 13.67
CA GLN A 167 -1.61 -5.48 13.09
C GLN A 167 -0.51 -5.64 12.04
N LEU A 168 -0.74 -5.10 10.85
CA LEU A 168 0.23 -5.04 9.77
C LEU A 168 0.65 -3.58 9.55
N GLU A 169 1.94 -3.32 9.67
CA GLU A 169 2.57 -2.12 9.15
C GLU A 169 3.35 -2.48 7.88
N MET A 170 3.24 -1.66 6.83
CA MET A 170 3.97 -1.88 5.58
C MET A 170 4.58 -0.61 5.00
N TYR A 171 5.82 -0.72 4.55
CA TYR A 171 6.57 0.31 3.88
C TYR A 171 7.11 -0.24 2.55
N LEU A 172 7.17 0.63 1.55
CA LEU A 172 7.84 0.40 0.27
C LEU A 172 8.83 1.53 0.06
N ASP A 173 10.10 1.18 -0.17
CA ASP A 173 11.22 2.11 -0.29
C ASP A 173 11.35 3.06 0.92
N GLY A 174 11.05 2.54 2.12
CA GLY A 174 11.10 3.28 3.39
C GLY A 174 9.94 4.27 3.60
N LEU A 175 8.94 4.27 2.71
CA LEU A 175 7.74 5.12 2.83
C LEU A 175 6.51 4.27 3.13
N SER A 176 5.63 4.77 3.99
CA SER A 176 4.30 4.18 4.21
C SER A 176 3.53 4.18 2.89
N GLN A 177 3.19 2.99 2.38
CA GLN A 177 2.46 2.82 1.12
C GLN A 177 1.28 1.84 1.24
N PRO A 178 0.33 2.05 2.18
CA PRO A 178 -0.77 1.12 2.44
C PRO A 178 -1.61 0.77 1.20
N ARG A 179 -1.59 1.61 0.16
CA ARG A 179 -2.21 1.34 -1.15
C ARG A 179 -1.75 0.04 -1.83
N PHE A 180 -0.62 -0.54 -1.43
CA PHE A 180 -0.13 -1.81 -1.96
C PHE A 180 -0.42 -3.01 -1.05
N VAL A 181 -1.25 -2.88 -0.01
CA VAL A 181 -1.73 -4.03 0.78
C VAL A 181 -2.98 -4.62 0.13
N TYR A 182 -3.01 -5.95 -0.01
CA TYR A 182 -4.11 -6.70 -0.59
C TYR A 182 -4.55 -7.84 0.33
N TRP A 183 -5.86 -8.00 0.49
CA TRP A 183 -6.47 -9.11 1.24
C TRP A 183 -7.87 -9.41 0.69
N ILE A 184 -8.40 -10.59 1.00
CA ILE A 184 -9.83 -10.90 0.76
C ILE A 184 -10.55 -10.79 2.09
N GLY A 185 -11.63 -10.01 2.14
CA GLY A 185 -12.47 -9.83 3.32
C GLY A 185 -13.90 -9.51 2.91
N ASP A 186 -14.87 -10.08 3.62
CA ASP A 186 -16.30 -9.96 3.28
C ASP A 186 -16.59 -10.43 1.82
N ALA A 187 -15.89 -11.47 1.38
CA ALA A 187 -15.91 -12.06 0.03
C ALA A 187 -15.49 -11.11 -1.11
N VAL A 188 -14.77 -10.02 -0.79
CA VAL A 188 -14.29 -9.03 -1.75
C VAL A 188 -12.78 -8.91 -1.66
N LEU A 189 -12.12 -8.76 -2.82
CA LEU A 189 -10.72 -8.34 -2.88
C LEU A 189 -10.63 -6.87 -2.50
N HIS A 190 -9.88 -6.58 -1.44
CA HIS A 190 -9.53 -5.22 -1.05
C HIS A 190 -8.17 -4.86 -1.64
N GLU A 191 -8.12 -3.71 -2.29
CA GLU A 191 -6.93 -3.16 -2.93
C GLU A 191 -6.59 -1.83 -2.23
N GLY A 192 -5.56 -1.87 -1.39
CA GLY A 192 -5.12 -0.75 -0.59
C GLY A 192 -5.76 -0.69 0.80
N ALA A 193 -4.90 -0.71 1.82
CA ALA A 193 -5.32 -0.54 3.20
C ALA A 193 -5.77 0.92 3.46
N PRO A 194 -6.84 1.12 4.25
CA PRO A 194 -7.34 2.46 4.59
C PRO A 194 -6.44 3.20 5.61
N THR A 195 -5.59 2.47 6.33
CA THR A 195 -4.61 3.00 7.30
C THR A 195 -3.30 2.21 7.20
N ASN A 196 -2.24 2.80 7.78
CA ASN A 196 -1.00 2.11 8.09
C ASN A 196 -0.56 2.56 9.49
N PRO A 197 -0.60 1.70 10.52
CA PRO A 197 -0.97 0.27 10.51
C PRO A 197 -2.41 -0.07 10.08
N LEU A 198 -2.61 -1.33 9.69
CA LEU A 198 -3.90 -1.98 9.43
C LEU A 198 -4.14 -3.12 10.44
N ASP A 199 -5.31 -3.17 11.07
CA ASP A 199 -5.68 -4.29 11.94
C ASP A 199 -6.51 -5.32 11.17
N LEU A 200 -6.07 -6.58 11.15
CA LEU A 200 -6.74 -7.69 10.45
C LEU A 200 -7.39 -8.64 11.45
N LYS A 201 -8.69 -8.86 11.28
CA LYS A 201 -9.48 -9.78 12.10
C LYS A 201 -9.99 -10.96 11.26
N PRO A 202 -9.59 -12.20 11.58
CA PRO A 202 -10.16 -13.39 10.94
C PRO A 202 -11.69 -13.43 11.03
N SER A 203 -12.34 -13.76 9.91
CA SER A 203 -13.80 -13.93 9.87
C SER A 203 -14.27 -15.20 10.58
N VAL A 204 -13.42 -16.24 10.59
CA VAL A 204 -13.55 -17.47 11.39
C VAL A 204 -12.21 -17.74 12.09
N PRO A 205 -12.20 -18.17 13.37
CA PRO A 205 -10.98 -18.55 14.07
C PRO A 205 -10.14 -19.62 13.38
#